data_AF-A0A1G6ZH77-F1
#
_entry.id   AF-A0A1G6ZH77-F1
#
_cell.length_a   1.000
_cell.length_b   1.000
_cell.length_c   1.000
_cell.angle_alpha   90.00
_cell.angle_beta   90.00
_cell.angle_gamma   90.00
#
_symmetry.space_group_name_H-M   'P 1'
#
loop_
_entity.id
_entity.type
_entity.pdbx_description
1 polymer ?
#
loop_
_entity_poly.entity_id
_entity_poly.type
_entity_poly.pdbx_seq_one_letter_code
_entity_poly.pdbx_strand_id
1 'polypeptide(L)'
;MTMDKYKDKLGGLANKLKQERPKIPIQEVQPVKAKAVVKAVEVQFNNWIPKTLLKRVKAFGVEYDISLKDINIEALELYLSRKVGQL
;
A
#
# COMPACT_ATOMS: atom_id res chain seq x y z
N MET A 1 32.16 55.09 7.57
CA MET A 1 32.05 53.62 7.72
C MET A 1 33.44 53.05 7.45
N THR A 2 34.19 52.69 8.50
CA THR A 2 35.63 52.36 8.41
C THR A 2 35.87 50.98 7.78
N MET A 3 36.92 50.86 6.97
CA MET A 3 37.28 49.67 6.18
C MET A 3 37.45 48.39 7.03
N ASP A 4 37.74 48.52 8.32
CA ASP A 4 37.82 47.38 9.25
C ASP A 4 36.50 46.62 9.40
N LYS A 5 35.38 47.33 9.55
CA LYS A 5 34.06 46.70 9.72
C LYS A 5 33.61 45.92 8.47
N TYR A 6 34.17 46.23 7.30
CA TYR A 6 33.86 45.53 6.06
C TYR A 6 34.65 44.23 5.93
N LYS A 7 35.93 44.25 6.32
CA LYS A 7 36.80 43.06 6.36
C LYS A 7 36.29 42.03 7.38
N ASP A 8 35.81 42.48 8.54
CA ASP A 8 35.25 41.59 9.56
C ASP A 8 34.00 40.85 9.07
N LYS A 9 33.13 41.54 8.30
CA LYS A 9 31.93 40.94 7.72
C LYS A 9 32.26 39.92 6.62
N LEU A 10 33.30 40.18 5.82
CA LEU A 10 33.79 39.26 4.80
C LEU A 10 34.44 38.01 5.40
N GLY A 11 35.25 38.17 6.44
CA GLY A 11 35.82 37.05 7.20
C GLY A 11 34.73 36.19 7.87
N GLY A 12 33.70 36.83 8.43
CA GLY A 12 32.55 36.15 9.01
C GLY A 12 31.72 35.36 7.99
N LEU A 13 31.55 35.89 6.76
CA LEU A 13 30.86 35.18 5.68
C LEU A 13 31.67 33.98 5.18
N ALA A 14 32.98 34.13 4.99
CA ALA A 14 33.85 33.06 4.52
C ALA A 14 33.93 31.90 5.52
N ASN A 15 33.88 32.19 6.83
CA ASN A 15 33.83 31.16 7.86
C ASN A 15 32.48 30.41 7.89
N LYS A 16 31.35 31.13 7.72
CA LYS A 16 30.03 30.49 7.63
C LYS A 16 29.91 29.56 6.42
N LEU A 17 30.44 29.98 5.26
CA LEU A 17 30.41 29.18 4.03
C LEU A 17 31.23 27.89 4.11
N LYS A 18 32.32 27.89 4.91
CA LYS A 18 33.19 26.72 5.10
C LYS A 18 32.68 25.73 6.15
N GLN A 19 31.92 26.21 7.13
CA GLN A 19 31.47 25.40 8.28
C GLN A 19 30.05 24.86 8.11
N GLU A 20 29.19 25.54 7.34
CA GLU A 20 27.83 25.08 7.07
C GLU A 20 27.83 24.10 5.90
N ARG A 21 27.66 22.81 6.20
CA ARG A 21 27.35 21.82 5.14
C ARG A 21 26.06 22.26 4.45
N PRO A 22 26.00 22.29 3.11
CA PRO A 22 24.76 22.61 2.42
C PRO A 22 23.66 21.65 2.88
N LYS A 23 22.69 22.16 3.62
CA LYS A 23 21.47 21.43 3.95
C LYS A 23 20.67 21.39 2.66
N ILE A 24 20.95 20.38 1.83
CA ILE A 24 20.11 20.06 0.68
C ILE A 24 18.69 19.90 1.25
N PRO A 25 17.68 20.64 0.77
CA PRO A 25 16.31 20.42 1.20
C PRO A 25 15.94 19.02 0.72
N ILE A 26 16.06 18.05 1.62
CA ILE A 26 15.60 16.70 1.34
C ILE A 26 14.08 16.82 1.33
N GLN A 27 13.52 16.82 0.12
CA GLN A 27 12.09 16.98 -0.04
C GLN A 27 11.44 15.68 0.45
N GLU A 28 10.97 15.70 1.70
CA GLU A 28 10.21 14.61 2.29
C GLU A 28 8.90 14.43 1.51
N VAL A 29 8.88 13.47 0.60
CA VAL A 29 7.66 13.07 -0.09
C VAL A 29 6.85 12.18 0.85
N GLN A 30 5.75 12.71 1.39
CA GLN A 30 4.78 11.87 2.07
C GLN A 30 4.01 11.04 1.03
N PRO A 31 3.84 9.73 1.25
CA PRO A 31 3.02 8.91 0.38
C PRO A 31 1.62 9.52 0.31
N VAL A 32 1.11 9.72 -0.90
CA VAL A 32 -0.28 10.12 -1.12
C VAL A 32 -1.13 9.02 -0.50
N LYS A 33 -1.82 9.33 0.62
CA LYS A 33 -2.73 8.41 1.26
C LYS A 33 -3.78 8.05 0.21
N ALA A 34 -3.67 6.84 -0.35
CA ALA A 34 -4.70 6.31 -1.23
C ALA A 34 -6.03 6.47 -0.51
N LYS A 35 -7.01 7.09 -1.20
CA LYS A 35 -8.38 7.20 -0.67
C LYS A 35 -8.76 5.82 -0.14
N ALA A 36 -9.06 5.75 1.15
CA ALA A 36 -9.48 4.50 1.77
C ALA A 36 -10.79 4.09 1.08
N VAL A 37 -10.68 3.22 0.08
CA VAL A 37 -11.80 2.41 -0.38
C VAL A 37 -12.24 1.69 0.89
N VAL A 38 -13.45 1.97 1.35
CA VAL A 38 -14.05 1.29 2.49
C VAL A 38 -14.16 -0.17 2.09
N LYS A 39 -13.11 -0.94 2.36
CA LYS A 39 -13.13 -2.39 2.20
C LYS A 39 -14.20 -2.87 3.17
N ALA A 40 -15.18 -3.62 2.64
CA ALA A 40 -16.15 -4.28 3.49
C ALA A 40 -15.42 -5.09 4.56
N VAL A 41 -16.01 -5.17 5.77
CA VAL A 41 -15.41 -5.93 6.86
C VAL A 41 -15.37 -7.40 6.45
N GLU A 42 -14.17 -7.89 6.13
CA GLU A 42 -13.95 -9.28 5.77
C GLU A 42 -13.89 -10.14 7.03
N VAL A 43 -14.55 -11.32 6.98
CA VAL A 43 -14.54 -12.30 8.07
C VAL A 43 -13.91 -13.60 7.54
N GLN A 44 -13.17 -14.29 8.39
CA GLN A 44 -12.59 -15.59 8.05
C GLN A 44 -13.69 -16.66 7.94
N PHE A 45 -13.72 -17.37 6.82
CA PHE A 45 -14.60 -18.52 6.62
C PHE A 45 -13.78 -19.80 6.69
N ASN A 46 -14.01 -20.59 7.74
CA ASN A 46 -13.33 -21.87 7.96
C ASN A 46 -14.30 -23.02 7.68
N ASN A 47 -13.91 -23.95 6.81
CA ASN A 47 -14.66 -25.16 6.54
C ASN A 47 -13.74 -26.38 6.38
N TRP A 48 -14.30 -27.57 6.59
CA TRP A 48 -13.66 -28.83 6.23
C TRP A 48 -14.24 -29.31 4.91
N ILE A 49 -13.38 -29.54 3.91
CA ILE A 49 -13.79 -30.02 2.58
C ILE A 49 -12.94 -31.22 2.15
N PRO A 50 -13.44 -32.06 1.23
CA PRO A 50 -12.63 -33.14 0.67
C PRO A 50 -11.34 -32.61 0.04
N LYS A 51 -10.21 -33.28 0.33
CA LYS A 51 -8.89 -32.93 -0.22
C LYS A 51 -8.88 -32.90 -1.75
N THR A 52 -9.66 -33.79 -2.37
CA THR A 52 -9.84 -33.86 -3.82
C THR A 52 -10.51 -32.60 -4.38
N LEU A 53 -11.51 -32.06 -3.67
CA LEU A 53 -12.18 -30.82 -4.06
C LEU A 53 -11.22 -29.63 -3.97
N LEU A 54 -10.49 -29.50 -2.85
CA LEU A 54 -9.50 -28.41 -2.70
C LEU A 54 -8.45 -28.42 -3.83
N LYS A 55 -7.97 -29.60 -4.23
CA LYS A 55 -7.03 -29.72 -5.36
C LYS A 55 -7.63 -29.22 -6.67
N ARG A 56 -8.88 -29.59 -6.96
CA ARG A 56 -9.58 -29.15 -8.18
C ARG A 56 -9.79 -27.65 -8.21
N VAL A 57 -10.22 -27.06 -7.10
CA VAL A 57 -10.43 -25.61 -7.01
C VAL A 57 -9.10 -24.86 -7.18
N LYS A 58 -8.00 -25.36 -6.58
CA LYS A 58 -6.67 -24.77 -6.78
C LYS A 58 -6.19 -24.86 -8.22
N ALA A 59 -6.37 -26.03 -8.87
CA ALA A 59 -5.99 -26.19 -10.26
C ALA A 59 -6.77 -25.23 -11.17
N PHE A 60 -8.07 -25.09 -10.94
CA PHE A 60 -8.91 -24.12 -11.64
C PHE A 60 -8.44 -22.68 -11.41
N GLY A 61 -8.15 -22.29 -10.16
CA GLY A 61 -7.64 -20.94 -9.88
C GLY A 61 -6.32 -20.63 -10.60
N VAL A 62 -5.43 -21.61 -10.77
CA VAL A 62 -4.19 -21.46 -11.54
C VAL A 62 -4.46 -21.34 -13.04
N GLU A 63 -5.40 -22.12 -13.57
CA GLU A 63 -5.73 -22.12 -15.01
C GLU A 63 -6.33 -20.80 -15.48
N TYR A 64 -7.16 -20.15 -14.65
CA TYR A 64 -7.91 -18.94 -15.01
C TYR A 64 -7.37 -17.66 -14.35
N ASP A 65 -6.26 -17.73 -13.60
CA ASP A 65 -5.68 -16.62 -12.83
C ASP A 65 -6.70 -15.98 -11.84
N ILE A 66 -7.46 -16.84 -11.16
CA ILE A 66 -8.49 -16.42 -10.18
C ILE A 66 -8.06 -16.87 -8.78
N SER A 67 -8.22 -15.98 -7.80
CA SER A 67 -7.89 -16.31 -6.42
C SER A 67 -8.86 -17.33 -5.83
N LEU A 68 -8.35 -18.19 -4.92
CA LEU A 68 -9.19 -19.14 -4.20
C LEU A 68 -10.33 -18.46 -3.43
N LYS A 69 -10.09 -17.23 -2.96
CA LYS A 69 -11.10 -16.43 -2.25
C LYS A 69 -12.25 -16.06 -3.19
N ASP A 70 -11.94 -15.58 -4.39
CA ASP A 70 -12.96 -15.14 -5.36
C ASP A 70 -13.81 -16.32 -5.82
N ILE A 71 -13.18 -17.47 -6.09
CA ILE A 71 -13.91 -18.70 -6.44
C ILE A 71 -14.86 -19.11 -5.30
N ASN A 72 -14.41 -19.03 -4.05
CA ASN A 72 -15.26 -19.37 -2.91
C ASN A 72 -16.43 -18.40 -2.76
N ILE A 73 -16.21 -17.10 -2.94
CA ILE A 73 -17.27 -16.09 -2.87
C ILE A 73 -18.31 -16.34 -3.97
N GLU A 74 -17.87 -16.49 -5.22
CA GLU A 74 -18.75 -16.72 -6.36
C GLU A 74 -19.57 -18.01 -6.18
N ALA A 75 -18.94 -19.10 -5.73
CA ALA A 75 -19.64 -20.35 -5.47
C ALA A 75 -20.71 -20.22 -4.38
N LEU A 76 -20.43 -19.47 -3.31
CA LEU A 76 -21.37 -19.23 -2.21
C LEU A 76 -22.54 -18.33 -2.66
N GLU A 77 -22.27 -17.24 -3.38
CA GLU A 77 -23.30 -16.34 -3.92
C GLU A 77 -24.20 -17.08 -4.93
N LEU A 78 -23.61 -17.89 -5.80
CA LEU A 78 -24.35 -18.73 -6.75
C LEU A 78 -25.23 -19.76 -6.02
N TYR A 79 -24.73 -20.36 -4.95
CA TYR A 79 -25.53 -21.30 -4.15
C TYR A 79 -26.72 -20.61 -3.49
N LEU A 80 -26.49 -19.43 -2.89
CA LEU A 80 -27.54 -18.65 -2.23
C LEU A 80 -28.59 -18.15 -3.22
N SER A 81 -28.18 -17.57 -4.35
CA SER A 81 -29.10 -17.06 -5.39
C SER A 81 -30.00 -18.17 -5.96
N ARG A 82 -29.45 -19.36 -6.20
CA ARG A 82 -30.24 -20.54 -6.62
C ARG A 82 -31.29 -20.94 -5.59
N LYS A 83 -31.03 -20.76 -4.30
CA LYS A 83 -31.97 -21.09 -3.22
C LYS A 83 -33.02 -20.02 -3.00
N VAL A 84 -32.67 -18.75 -3.15
CA VAL A 84 -33.63 -17.64 -3.08
C VAL A 84 -34.62 -17.70 -4.25
N GLY A 85 -34.18 -18.10 -5.45
CA GLY A 85 -35.09 -18.32 -6.59
C GLY A 85 -35.92 -19.61 -6.54
N GLN A 86 -35.74 -20.45 -5.51
CA GLN A 86 -36.51 -21.69 -5.28
C GLN A 86 -37.52 -21.56 -4.12
N LEU A 87 -37.55 -20.40 -3.44
CA LEU A 87 -38.52 -20.02 -2.43
C LEU A 87 -39.56 -19.08 -3.05
#